data_AF-M7ZF80-F1
#
_entry.id   AF-M7ZF80-F1
#
_cell.length_a   1.000
_cell.length_b   1.000
_cell.length_c   1.000
_cell.angle_alpha   90.00
_cell.angle_beta   90.00
_cell.angle_gamma   90.00
#
_symmetry.space_group_name_H-M   'P 1'
#
loop_
_entity.id
_entity.type
_entity.pdbx_description
1 polymer ?
#
loop_
_entity_poly.entity_id
_entity_poly.type
_entity_poly.pdbx_seq_one_letter_code
_entity_poly.pdbx_strand_id
1 'polypeptide(L)'
;MSFSEDNEGSDCVQPFIALQNCIKENPAAFSKEILEEEEKDEEAEKSNLQVTKNIFLLKSLDELFQKGREAVDFPALQELMQKTGFDMDDVVRKYIRYTLNEKQFNPDVVVDLIHLRKASMLEDNEVAEILNEISRRIVREKGPIVMDLSGFTEQGFKRKLAVQTLFGKIMYLSELPEFCSRDGSLVVKEIFGVTDEDADSLRSRTLSEAGDIESLERMVEDSDEHGTPSSS
;
A
#
# COMPACT_ATOMS: atom_id res chain seq x y z
N MET A 1 25.36 -1.02 66.15
CA MET A 1 25.00 -0.61 64.77
C MET A 1 24.62 -1.87 64.03
N SER A 2 23.33 -2.10 63.93
CA SER A 2 22.72 -3.21 63.19
C SER A 2 21.48 -2.60 62.54
N PHE A 3 21.58 -2.36 61.23
CA PHE A 3 20.43 -2.03 60.40
C PHE A 3 19.70 -3.34 60.12
N SER A 4 18.44 -3.42 60.53
CA SER A 4 17.52 -4.45 60.08
C SER A 4 16.72 -3.87 58.91
N GLU A 5 16.72 -4.60 57.80
CA GLU A 5 15.88 -4.39 56.62
C GLU A 5 14.42 -4.65 57.00
N ASP A 6 13.52 -3.74 56.61
CA ASP A 6 12.11 -4.06 56.34
C ASP A 6 11.61 -3.05 55.30
N ASN A 7 11.37 -3.55 54.09
CA ASN A 7 11.00 -2.78 52.91
C ASN A 7 9.47 -2.90 52.73
N GLU A 8 8.70 -2.06 53.43
CA GLU A 8 7.24 -1.96 53.25
C GLU A 8 6.90 -1.20 51.96
N GLY A 9 6.97 -1.92 50.83
CA GLY A 9 6.52 -1.45 49.53
C GLY A 9 5.01 -1.61 49.34
N SER A 10 4.26 -0.60 49.78
CA SER A 10 2.91 -0.16 49.34
C SER A 10 1.79 -1.21 49.18
N ASP A 11 0.97 -1.31 50.23
CA ASP A 11 -0.32 -2.03 50.35
C ASP A 11 -1.44 -1.48 49.41
N CYS A 12 -1.15 -0.43 48.64
CA CYS A 12 -2.13 0.29 47.81
C CYS A 12 -2.24 -0.26 46.39
N VAL A 13 -1.27 -1.05 45.93
CA VAL A 13 -1.19 -1.52 44.53
C VAL A 13 -1.79 -2.91 44.36
N GLN A 14 -1.72 -3.73 45.42
CA GLN A 14 -2.23 -5.10 45.42
C GLN A 14 -3.74 -5.20 45.10
N PRO A 15 -4.62 -4.33 45.64
CA PRO A 15 -6.04 -4.37 45.30
C PRO A 15 -6.31 -4.08 43.82
N PHE A 16 -5.50 -3.22 43.21
CA PHE A 16 -5.65 -2.86 41.79
C PHE A 16 -5.20 -3.99 40.86
N ILE A 17 -4.06 -4.62 41.16
CA ILE A 17 -3.57 -5.80 40.41
C ILE A 17 -4.54 -6.97 40.58
N ALA A 18 -5.05 -7.20 41.79
CA ALA A 18 -6.05 -8.25 42.05
C ALA A 18 -7.33 -8.01 41.24
N LEU A 19 -7.79 -6.76 41.13
CA LEU A 19 -8.95 -6.40 40.31
C LEU A 19 -8.68 -6.64 38.81
N GLN A 20 -7.52 -6.24 38.30
CA GLN A 20 -7.12 -6.48 36.90
C GLN A 20 -7.07 -7.98 36.56
N ASN A 21 -6.55 -8.81 37.46
CA ASN A 21 -6.49 -10.25 37.23
C ASN A 21 -7.89 -10.89 37.28
N CYS A 22 -8.75 -10.47 38.22
CA CYS A 22 -10.14 -10.92 38.28
C CYS A 22 -10.96 -10.56 37.03
N ILE A 23 -10.71 -9.39 36.43
CA ILE A 23 -11.34 -8.99 35.16
C ILE A 23 -10.92 -9.94 34.03
N LYS A 24 -9.63 -10.26 33.93
CA LYS A 24 -9.08 -11.17 32.91
C LYS A 24 -9.57 -12.62 33.07
N GLU A 25 -9.77 -13.08 34.29
CA GLU A 25 -10.20 -14.46 34.58
C GLU A 25 -11.71 -14.65 34.43
N ASN A 26 -12.51 -13.59 34.45
CA ASN A 26 -13.98 -13.68 34.36
C ASN A 26 -14.61 -12.60 33.45
N PRO A 27 -14.34 -12.62 32.13
CA PRO A 27 -14.84 -11.62 31.19
C PRO A 27 -16.38 -11.62 31.09
N ALA A 28 -17.05 -12.74 31.37
CA ALA A 28 -18.51 -12.82 31.34
C ALA A 28 -19.23 -12.03 32.46
N ALA A 29 -18.50 -11.53 33.45
CA ALA A 29 -19.04 -10.72 34.54
C ALA A 29 -19.12 -9.22 34.22
N PHE A 30 -18.58 -8.78 33.08
CA PHE A 30 -18.54 -7.38 32.67
C PHE A 30 -19.45 -7.11 31.46
N SER A 31 -19.99 -5.89 31.38
CA SER A 31 -20.83 -5.46 30.26
C SER A 31 -20.05 -5.54 28.95
N LYS A 32 -20.67 -6.08 27.90
CA LYS A 32 -20.05 -6.24 26.57
C LYS A 32 -19.44 -4.94 26.04
N GLU A 33 -20.05 -3.80 26.35
CA GLU A 33 -19.55 -2.46 25.97
C GLU A 33 -18.13 -2.17 26.50
N ILE A 34 -17.77 -2.62 27.70
CA ILE A 34 -16.43 -2.38 28.29
C ILE A 34 -15.38 -3.27 27.61
N LEU A 35 -15.74 -4.53 27.31
CA LEU A 35 -14.85 -5.45 26.60
C LEU A 35 -14.64 -5.02 25.14
N GLU A 36 -15.70 -4.52 24.49
CA GLU A 36 -15.65 -4.00 23.13
C GLU A 36 -14.84 -2.70 23.04
N GLU A 37 -14.86 -1.84 24.07
CA GLU A 37 -14.00 -0.65 24.16
C GLU A 37 -12.52 -1.01 24.32
N GLU A 38 -12.17 -1.94 25.22
CA GLU A 38 -10.79 -2.41 25.39
C GLU A 38 -10.24 -3.09 24.11
N GLU A 39 -11.04 -3.94 23.45
CA GLU A 39 -10.65 -4.56 22.18
C GLU A 39 -10.43 -3.53 21.06
N LYS A 40 -11.30 -2.52 20.99
CA LYS A 40 -11.22 -1.45 19.99
C LYS A 40 -10.02 -0.52 20.21
N ASP A 41 -9.70 -0.20 21.46
CA ASP A 41 -8.52 0.59 21.82
C ASP A 41 -7.22 -0.18 21.53
N GLU A 42 -7.18 -1.48 21.80
CA GLU A 42 -6.06 -2.34 21.40
C GLU A 42 -5.91 -2.45 19.86
N GLU A 43 -7.01 -2.53 19.12
CA GLU A 43 -6.99 -2.56 17.64
C GLU A 43 -6.53 -1.23 17.05
N ALA A 44 -6.95 -0.11 17.64
CA ALA A 44 -6.47 1.23 17.30
C ALA A 44 -4.96 1.39 17.59
N GLU A 45 -4.47 0.87 18.72
CA GLU A 45 -3.05 0.90 19.06
C GLU A 45 -2.21 0.02 18.10
N LYS A 46 -2.67 -1.20 17.81
CA LYS A 46 -2.04 -2.11 16.83
C LYS A 46 -1.99 -1.50 15.42
N SER A 47 -3.06 -0.85 14.98
CA SER A 47 -3.10 -0.18 13.66
C SER A 47 -2.18 1.04 13.60
N ASN A 48 -2.12 1.86 14.66
CA ASN A 48 -1.19 2.99 14.76
C ASN A 48 0.28 2.56 14.76
N LEU A 49 0.61 1.47 15.48
CA LEU A 49 1.95 0.89 15.46
C LEU A 49 2.32 0.38 14.05
N GLN A 50 1.38 -0.24 13.35
CA GLN A 50 1.61 -0.73 11.99
C GLN A 50 1.83 0.41 11.00
N VAL A 51 1.07 1.51 11.11
CA VAL A 51 1.28 2.73 10.31
C VAL A 51 2.65 3.33 10.59
N THR A 52 3.05 3.42 11.87
CA THR A 52 4.36 3.94 12.26
C THR A 52 5.50 3.12 11.66
N LYS A 53 5.40 1.78 11.71
CA LYS A 53 6.38 0.87 11.08
C LYS A 53 6.43 1.03 9.57
N ASN A 54 5.29 1.20 8.91
CA ASN A 54 5.24 1.46 7.47
C ASN A 54 5.94 2.78 7.13
N ILE A 55 5.67 3.86 7.87
CA ILE A 55 6.32 5.16 7.64
C ILE A 55 7.83 5.05 7.82
N PHE A 56 8.29 4.38 8.89
CA PHE A 56 9.71 4.13 9.12
C PHE A 56 10.34 3.38 7.94
N LEU A 57 9.74 2.26 7.52
CA LEU A 57 10.24 1.45 6.41
C LEU A 57 10.43 2.29 5.14
N LEU A 58 9.38 3.02 4.73
CA LEU A 58 9.37 3.75 3.47
C LEU A 58 10.40 4.89 3.47
N LYS A 59 10.50 5.62 4.58
CA LYS A 59 11.52 6.67 4.75
C LYS A 59 12.93 6.09 4.70
N SER A 60 13.19 4.99 5.39
CA SER A 60 14.52 4.37 5.39
C SER A 60 14.91 3.86 4.01
N LEU A 61 13.98 3.27 3.24
CA LEU A 61 14.25 2.89 1.85
C LEU A 61 14.53 4.09 0.96
N ASP A 62 13.79 5.19 1.10
CA ASP A 62 14.06 6.42 0.36
C ASP A 62 15.43 7.01 0.69
N GLU A 63 15.83 6.99 1.96
CA GLU A 63 17.17 7.42 2.38
C GLU A 63 18.28 6.54 1.80
N LEU A 64 18.04 5.22 1.68
CA LEU A 64 18.99 4.32 1.02
C LEU A 64 19.11 4.66 -0.47
N PHE A 65 17.99 4.80 -1.19
CA PHE A 65 18.02 5.19 -2.60
C PHE A 65 18.67 6.57 -2.83
N GLN A 66 18.48 7.52 -1.91
CA GLN A 66 19.15 8.83 -1.96
C GLN A 66 20.67 8.73 -1.78
N LYS A 67 21.16 7.76 -1.01
CA LYS A 67 22.60 7.50 -0.84
C LYS A 67 23.23 6.82 -2.06
N GLY A 68 22.40 6.14 -2.85
CA GLY A 68 22.82 5.40 -4.04
C GLY A 68 22.14 4.02 -4.08
N ARG A 69 21.92 3.49 -5.29
CA ARG A 69 21.25 2.19 -5.45
C ARG A 69 22.05 1.07 -4.80
N GLU A 70 23.37 1.15 -4.82
CA GLU A 70 24.28 0.22 -4.15
C GLU A 70 24.08 0.14 -2.62
N ALA A 71 23.50 1.17 -1.99
CA ALA A 71 23.16 1.13 -0.57
C ALA A 71 21.91 0.27 -0.30
N VAL A 72 21.10 0.00 -1.32
CA VAL A 72 19.98 -0.96 -1.26
C VAL A 72 20.53 -2.33 -1.64
N ASP A 73 21.03 -3.06 -0.64
CA ASP A 73 21.52 -4.42 -0.77
C ASP A 73 20.76 -5.37 0.17
N PHE A 74 20.98 -6.67 0.00
CA PHE A 74 20.28 -7.68 0.81
C PHE A 74 20.50 -7.50 2.33
N PRO A 75 21.73 -7.26 2.84
CA PRO A 75 21.95 -6.94 4.25
C PRO A 75 21.16 -5.73 4.76
N ALA A 76 21.10 -4.63 4.01
CA ALA A 76 20.34 -3.45 4.41
C ALA A 76 18.83 -3.76 4.51
N LEU A 77 18.30 -4.54 3.56
CA LEU A 77 16.90 -4.98 3.60
C LEU A 77 16.63 -5.90 4.80
N GLN A 78 17.55 -6.81 5.14
CA GLN A 78 17.43 -7.64 6.34
C GLN A 78 17.43 -6.82 7.63
N GLU A 79 18.22 -5.75 7.70
CA GLU A 79 18.20 -4.84 8.85
C GLU A 79 16.83 -4.15 9.00
N LEU A 80 16.22 -3.76 7.89
CA LEU A 80 14.87 -3.19 7.89
C LEU A 80 13.81 -4.22 8.33
N MET A 81 13.92 -5.47 7.89
CA MET A 81 13.06 -6.57 8.36
C MET A 81 13.16 -6.73 9.89
N GLN A 82 14.37 -6.75 10.44
CA GLN A 82 14.57 -6.86 11.90
C GLN A 82 13.96 -5.70 12.67
N LYS A 83 14.12 -4.46 12.18
CA LYS A 83 13.61 -3.25 12.84
C LYS A 83 12.09 -3.14 12.79
N THR A 84 11.46 -3.63 11.73
CA THR A 84 10.02 -3.49 11.50
C THR A 84 9.22 -4.73 11.94
N GLY A 85 9.85 -5.91 11.88
CA GLY A 85 9.20 -7.21 12.00
C GLY A 85 8.47 -7.64 10.73
N PHE A 86 8.70 -6.98 9.59
CA PHE A 86 8.17 -7.38 8.29
C PHE A 86 9.05 -8.48 7.67
N ASP A 87 8.44 -9.36 6.88
CA ASP A 87 9.18 -10.25 6.00
C ASP A 87 9.65 -9.52 4.72
N MET A 88 10.41 -10.20 3.87
CA MET A 88 10.96 -9.58 2.65
C MET A 88 9.85 -9.21 1.66
N ASP A 89 8.86 -10.09 1.50
CA ASP A 89 7.68 -9.87 0.66
C ASP A 89 6.91 -8.62 1.10
N ASP A 90 6.70 -8.45 2.41
CA ASP A 90 6.09 -7.28 3.00
C ASP A 90 6.88 -6.02 2.68
N VAL A 91 8.21 -6.05 2.83
CA VAL A 91 9.09 -4.91 2.56
C VAL A 91 8.94 -4.47 1.10
N VAL A 92 9.10 -5.41 0.17
CA VAL A 92 9.03 -5.14 -1.27
C VAL A 92 7.63 -4.70 -1.68
N ARG A 93 6.59 -5.44 -1.27
CA ARG A 93 5.19 -5.12 -1.55
C ARG A 93 4.79 -3.74 -1.05
N LYS A 94 5.16 -3.38 0.19
CA LYS A 94 4.85 -2.07 0.78
C LYS A 94 5.53 -0.95 -0.01
N TYR A 95 6.79 -1.12 -0.39
CA TYR A 95 7.52 -0.12 -1.16
C TYR A 95 6.94 0.03 -2.57
N ILE A 96 6.68 -1.06 -3.29
CA ILE A 96 6.01 -1.00 -4.61
C ILE A 96 4.67 -0.26 -4.48
N ARG A 97 3.82 -0.62 -3.51
CA ARG A 97 2.52 0.04 -3.33
C ARG A 97 2.68 1.53 -3.05
N TYR A 98 3.62 1.91 -2.18
CA TYR A 98 3.94 3.30 -1.89
C TYR A 98 4.37 4.04 -3.15
N THR A 99 5.32 3.49 -3.90
CA THR A 99 5.85 4.07 -5.14
C THR A 99 4.76 4.25 -6.20
N LEU A 100 3.88 3.27 -6.39
CA LEU A 100 2.82 3.34 -7.41
C LEU A 100 1.77 4.42 -7.11
N ASN A 101 1.49 4.68 -5.83
CA ASN A 101 0.48 5.64 -5.40
C ASN A 101 1.04 7.05 -5.17
N GLU A 102 2.20 7.17 -4.52
CA GLU A 102 2.71 8.44 -4.00
C GLU A 102 3.82 9.05 -4.87
N LYS A 103 4.56 8.23 -5.63
CA LYS A 103 5.67 8.71 -6.47
C LYS A 103 5.24 8.93 -7.90
N GLN A 104 5.89 9.90 -8.55
CA GLN A 104 5.81 10.04 -10.00
C GLN A 104 6.41 8.79 -10.65
N PHE A 105 5.64 8.16 -11.54
CA PHE A 105 6.08 6.94 -12.20
C PHE A 105 6.93 7.31 -13.43
N ASN A 106 8.24 7.29 -13.24
CA ASN A 106 9.23 7.70 -14.25
C ASN A 106 10.34 6.63 -14.38
N PRO A 107 11.24 6.74 -15.37
CA PRO A 107 12.28 5.73 -15.59
C PRO A 107 13.19 5.50 -14.38
N ASP A 108 13.54 6.54 -13.61
CA ASP A 108 14.39 6.39 -12.43
C ASP A 108 13.72 5.53 -11.35
N VAL A 109 12.43 5.77 -11.10
CA VAL A 109 11.63 4.97 -10.16
C VAL A 109 11.52 3.52 -10.61
N VAL A 110 11.37 3.27 -11.91
CA VAL A 110 11.32 1.89 -12.46
C VAL A 110 12.67 1.19 -12.22
N VAL A 111 13.79 1.87 -12.45
CA VAL A 111 15.13 1.32 -12.19
C VAL A 111 15.32 1.04 -10.70
N ASP A 112 14.84 1.92 -9.82
CA ASP A 112 14.89 1.71 -8.37
C ASP A 112 14.10 0.46 -7.94
N LEU A 113 12.91 0.25 -8.53
CA LEU A 113 12.09 -0.95 -8.27
C LEU A 113 12.75 -2.23 -8.79
N ILE A 114 13.35 -2.20 -9.98
CA ILE A 114 14.14 -3.34 -10.52
C ILE A 114 15.31 -3.64 -9.59
N HIS A 115 15.99 -2.60 -9.11
CA HIS A 115 17.10 -2.75 -8.19
C HIS A 115 16.64 -3.37 -6.86
N LEU A 116 15.54 -2.88 -6.29
CA LEU A 116 14.94 -3.46 -5.08
C LEU A 116 14.62 -4.94 -5.26
N ARG A 117 13.98 -5.32 -6.37
CA ARG A 117 13.68 -6.72 -6.70
C ARG A 117 14.93 -7.59 -6.77
N LYS A 118 16.02 -7.08 -7.34
CA LYS A 118 17.31 -7.81 -7.39
C LYS A 118 17.94 -7.93 -6.02
N ALA A 119 17.92 -6.85 -5.23
CA ALA A 119 18.50 -6.79 -3.89
C ALA A 119 17.73 -7.68 -2.88
N SER A 120 16.42 -7.84 -3.06
CA SER A 120 15.59 -8.67 -2.19
C SER A 120 15.76 -10.17 -2.41
N MET A 121 16.40 -10.57 -3.52
CA MET A 121 16.58 -11.96 -3.94
C MET A 121 15.26 -12.75 -4.11
N LEU A 122 14.16 -12.04 -4.40
CA LEU A 122 12.87 -12.69 -4.65
C LEU A 122 12.85 -13.34 -6.03
N GLU A 123 12.27 -14.54 -6.09
CA GLU A 123 12.04 -15.27 -7.32
C GLU A 123 10.84 -14.69 -8.10
N ASP A 124 10.76 -15.01 -9.40
CA ASP A 124 9.75 -14.43 -10.28
C ASP A 124 8.31 -14.76 -9.85
N ASN A 125 8.09 -15.95 -9.29
CA ASN A 125 6.81 -16.36 -8.72
C ASN A 125 6.43 -15.55 -7.46
N GLU A 126 7.41 -15.22 -6.61
CA GLU A 126 7.18 -14.41 -5.41
C GLU A 126 6.84 -12.97 -5.80
N VAL A 127 7.57 -12.40 -6.77
CA VAL A 127 7.27 -11.07 -7.31
C VAL A 127 5.90 -11.04 -8.00
N ALA A 128 5.55 -12.07 -8.77
CA ALA A 128 4.23 -12.19 -9.38
C ALA A 128 3.11 -12.20 -8.33
N GLU A 129 3.30 -12.94 -7.22
CA GLU A 129 2.31 -12.94 -6.13
C GLU A 129 2.20 -11.59 -5.42
N ILE A 130 3.32 -10.86 -5.24
CA ILE A 130 3.30 -9.49 -4.72
C ILE A 130 2.45 -8.58 -5.64
N LEU A 131 2.65 -8.64 -6.95
CA LEU A 131 1.87 -7.85 -7.91
C LEU A 131 0.40 -8.25 -7.92
N ASN A 132 0.10 -9.55 -7.87
CA ASN A 132 -1.27 -10.06 -7.75
C ASN A 132 -1.93 -9.56 -6.45
N GLU A 133 -1.22 -9.55 -5.33
CA GLU A 133 -1.76 -9.10 -4.05
C GLU A 133 -2.03 -7.59 -4.03
N ILE A 134 -1.10 -6.78 -4.57
CA ILE A 134 -1.30 -5.34 -4.75
C ILE A 134 -2.54 -5.08 -5.62
N SER A 135 -2.68 -5.82 -6.72
CA SER A 135 -3.82 -5.73 -7.63
C SER A 135 -5.14 -6.05 -6.91
N ARG A 136 -5.18 -7.14 -6.15
CA ARG A 136 -6.36 -7.53 -5.35
C ARG A 136 -6.75 -6.45 -4.34
N ARG A 137 -5.78 -5.82 -3.68
CA ARG A 137 -6.04 -4.72 -2.74
C ARG A 137 -6.64 -3.51 -3.45
N ILE A 138 -6.09 -3.11 -4.60
CA ILE A 138 -6.62 -1.97 -5.37
C ILE A 138 -8.06 -2.23 -5.78
N VAL A 139 -8.37 -3.43 -6.31
CA VAL A 139 -9.72 -3.79 -6.72
C VAL A 139 -10.68 -3.86 -5.51
N ARG A 140 -10.22 -4.39 -4.37
CA ARG A 140 -11.02 -4.40 -3.13
C ARG A 140 -11.35 -2.99 -2.64
N GLU A 141 -10.42 -2.04 -2.74
CA GLU A 141 -10.57 -0.68 -2.24
C GLU A 141 -11.32 0.24 -3.22
N LYS A 142 -11.07 0.10 -4.53
CA LYS A 142 -11.51 1.06 -5.56
C LYS A 142 -12.45 0.44 -6.61
N GLY A 143 -12.65 -0.87 -6.56
CA GLY A 143 -13.43 -1.64 -7.53
C GLY A 143 -12.63 -2.03 -8.78
N PRO A 144 -13.22 -2.85 -9.67
CA PRO A 144 -12.59 -3.26 -10.92
C PRO A 144 -12.48 -2.09 -11.90
N ILE A 145 -11.73 -2.32 -12.99
CA ILE A 145 -11.61 -1.37 -14.08
C ILE A 145 -12.95 -1.24 -14.80
N VAL A 146 -13.25 -0.01 -15.20
CA VAL A 146 -14.38 0.32 -16.08
C VAL A 146 -13.79 1.11 -17.24
N MET A 147 -14.05 0.68 -18.47
CA MET A 147 -13.51 1.33 -19.67
C MET A 147 -14.29 2.60 -20.03
N ASP A 148 -15.62 2.55 -19.94
CA ASP A 148 -16.49 3.70 -20.13
C ASP A 148 -16.66 4.49 -18.83
N LEU A 149 -16.22 5.74 -18.84
CA LEU A 149 -16.29 6.64 -17.68
C LEU A 149 -17.47 7.62 -17.76
N SER A 150 -18.34 7.48 -18.75
CA SER A 150 -19.54 8.31 -18.88
C SER A 150 -20.52 8.08 -17.71
N GLY A 151 -21.20 9.14 -17.29
CA GLY A 151 -22.21 9.07 -16.23
C GLY A 151 -21.67 8.96 -14.79
N PHE A 152 -20.35 8.98 -14.58
CA PHE A 152 -19.77 9.10 -13.25
C PHE A 152 -19.79 10.54 -12.73
N THR A 153 -19.92 10.71 -11.41
CA THR A 153 -19.61 11.98 -10.76
C THR A 153 -18.12 12.31 -10.94
N GLU A 154 -17.72 13.57 -10.84
CA GLU A 154 -16.31 13.97 -10.97
C GLU A 154 -15.38 13.18 -10.02
N GLN A 155 -15.80 12.96 -8.77
CA GLN A 155 -15.04 12.15 -7.82
C GLN A 155 -15.00 10.67 -8.22
N GLY A 156 -16.10 10.14 -8.75
CA GLY A 156 -16.18 8.78 -9.29
C GLY A 156 -15.27 8.59 -10.50
N PHE A 157 -15.29 9.56 -11.41
CA PHE A 157 -14.44 9.62 -12.60
C PHE A 157 -12.96 9.59 -12.21
N LYS A 158 -12.52 10.51 -11.33
CA LYS A 158 -11.14 10.56 -10.83
C LYS A 158 -10.70 9.25 -10.18
N ARG A 159 -11.59 8.62 -9.40
CA ARG A 159 -11.31 7.31 -8.78
C ARG A 159 -11.13 6.21 -9.84
N LYS A 160 -11.98 6.15 -10.85
CA LYS A 160 -11.90 5.15 -11.91
C LYS A 160 -10.68 5.35 -12.80
N LEU A 161 -10.35 6.58 -13.14
CA LEU A 161 -9.11 6.92 -13.84
C LEU A 161 -7.88 6.49 -13.03
N ALA A 162 -7.86 6.75 -11.72
CA ALA A 162 -6.75 6.32 -10.87
C ALA A 162 -6.55 4.79 -10.84
N VAL A 163 -7.64 4.00 -10.93
CA VAL A 163 -7.55 2.53 -11.05
C VAL A 163 -6.96 2.13 -12.40
N GLN A 164 -7.41 2.75 -13.49
CA GLN A 164 -6.84 2.54 -14.84
C GLN A 164 -5.33 2.84 -14.87
N THR A 165 -4.91 3.98 -14.30
CA THR A 165 -3.49 4.37 -14.22
C THR A 165 -2.68 3.39 -13.39
N LEU A 166 -3.17 2.97 -12.20
CA LEU A 166 -2.47 2.01 -11.35
C LEU A 166 -2.30 0.65 -12.04
N PHE A 167 -3.33 0.17 -12.72
CA PHE A 167 -3.25 -1.04 -13.54
C PHE A 167 -2.19 -0.92 -14.64
N GLY A 168 -2.18 0.19 -15.39
CA GLY A 168 -1.19 0.41 -16.45
C GLY A 168 0.25 0.41 -15.92
N LYS A 169 0.50 1.00 -14.74
CA LYS A 169 1.82 0.95 -14.09
C LYS A 169 2.20 -0.46 -13.67
N ILE A 170 1.27 -1.24 -13.11
CA ILE A 170 1.50 -2.65 -12.72
C ILE A 170 1.80 -3.51 -13.94
N MET A 171 1.00 -3.36 -15.01
CA MET A 171 1.22 -4.07 -16.27
C MET A 171 2.55 -3.71 -16.91
N TYR A 172 2.95 -2.43 -16.85
CA TYR A 172 4.26 -2.03 -17.34
C TYR A 172 5.39 -2.75 -16.58
N LEU A 173 5.34 -2.78 -15.24
CA LEU A 173 6.34 -3.47 -14.43
C LEU A 173 6.36 -4.98 -14.70
N SER A 174 5.19 -5.62 -14.83
CA SER A 174 5.10 -7.06 -15.03
C SER A 174 5.56 -7.54 -16.42
N GLU A 175 5.65 -6.62 -17.38
CA GLU A 175 6.16 -6.91 -18.72
C GLU A 175 7.68 -6.78 -18.83
N LEU A 176 8.35 -6.16 -17.84
CA LEU A 176 9.80 -6.01 -17.81
C LEU A 176 10.47 -7.32 -17.40
N PRO A 177 11.29 -7.95 -18.26
CA PRO A 177 11.97 -9.20 -17.95
C PRO A 177 12.88 -9.11 -16.72
N GLU A 178 13.42 -7.93 -16.43
CA GLU A 178 14.29 -7.70 -15.27
C GLU A 178 13.53 -7.59 -13.95
N PHE A 179 12.20 -7.42 -14.01
CA PHE A 179 11.34 -7.24 -12.85
C PHE A 179 10.52 -8.49 -12.53
N CYS A 180 9.77 -9.01 -13.51
CA CYS A 180 8.93 -10.19 -13.36
C CYS A 180 8.91 -10.97 -14.68
N SER A 181 9.23 -12.25 -14.64
CA SER A 181 9.05 -13.13 -15.81
C SER A 181 7.57 -13.34 -16.11
N ARG A 182 7.24 -13.53 -17.40
CA ARG A 182 5.87 -13.80 -17.89
C ARG A 182 5.43 -15.24 -17.62
N ASP A 183 5.61 -15.70 -16.39
CA ASP A 183 5.19 -17.03 -15.98
C ASP A 183 3.68 -17.03 -15.69
N GLY A 184 3.05 -18.21 -15.76
CA GLY A 184 1.59 -18.37 -15.63
C GLY A 184 1.00 -18.05 -14.25
N SER A 185 1.79 -17.56 -13.30
CA SER A 185 1.32 -17.12 -11.97
C SER A 185 0.72 -15.71 -11.99
N LEU A 186 1.08 -14.87 -12.97
CA LEU A 186 0.59 -13.50 -13.05
C LEU A 186 -0.85 -13.47 -13.57
N VAL A 187 -1.79 -12.99 -12.75
CA VAL A 187 -3.23 -12.93 -13.08
C VAL A 187 -3.83 -11.53 -12.91
N VAL A 188 -3.01 -10.51 -13.17
CA VAL A 188 -3.38 -9.09 -12.98
C VAL A 188 -4.58 -8.70 -13.83
N LYS A 189 -4.65 -9.16 -15.09
CA LYS A 189 -5.76 -8.85 -16.00
C LYS A 189 -7.08 -9.41 -15.48
N GLU A 190 -7.06 -10.65 -15.01
CA GLU A 190 -8.21 -11.33 -14.43
C GLU A 190 -8.68 -10.64 -13.15
N ILE A 191 -7.74 -10.24 -12.28
CA ILE A 191 -8.05 -9.53 -11.02
C ILE A 191 -8.80 -8.22 -11.30
N PHE A 192 -8.35 -7.44 -12.29
CA PHE A 192 -8.97 -6.18 -12.65
C PHE A 192 -10.19 -6.31 -13.57
N GLY A 193 -10.44 -7.50 -14.13
CA GLY A 193 -11.55 -7.79 -15.03
C GLY A 193 -11.38 -7.19 -16.43
N VAL A 194 -10.15 -7.23 -16.96
CA VAL A 194 -9.75 -6.55 -18.20
C VAL A 194 -9.43 -7.58 -19.28
N THR A 195 -9.83 -7.31 -20.53
CA THR A 195 -9.44 -8.12 -21.70
C THR A 195 -8.00 -7.82 -22.13
N ASP A 196 -7.45 -8.62 -23.05
CA ASP A 196 -6.12 -8.34 -23.59
C ASP A 196 -6.09 -7.01 -24.36
N GLU A 197 -7.13 -6.73 -25.14
CA GLU A 197 -7.23 -5.50 -25.94
C GLU A 197 -7.35 -4.24 -25.07
N ASP A 198 -8.15 -4.32 -24.00
CA ASP A 198 -8.30 -3.23 -23.04
C ASP A 198 -6.98 -2.99 -22.28
N ALA A 199 -6.26 -4.06 -21.94
CA ALA A 199 -5.00 -3.98 -21.22
C ALA A 199 -3.94 -3.22 -22.03
N ASP A 200 -3.81 -3.54 -23.33
CA ASP A 200 -2.88 -2.86 -24.24
C ASP A 200 -3.20 -1.36 -24.38
N SER A 201 -4.49 -1.04 -24.47
CA SER A 201 -4.98 0.34 -24.57
C SER A 201 -4.64 1.17 -23.32
N LEU A 202 -4.90 0.60 -22.13
CA LEU A 202 -4.61 1.26 -20.84
C LEU A 202 -3.11 1.42 -20.59
N ARG A 203 -2.32 0.43 -21.01
CA ARG A 203 -0.85 0.48 -20.92
C ARG A 203 -0.29 1.60 -21.77
N SER A 204 -0.74 1.72 -23.03
CA SER A 204 -0.32 2.81 -23.93
C SER A 204 -0.68 4.19 -23.37
N ARG A 205 -1.87 4.34 -22.79
CA ARG A 205 -2.33 5.59 -22.18
C ARG A 205 -1.44 6.01 -21.00
N THR A 206 -1.12 5.08 -20.11
CA THR A 206 -0.30 5.34 -18.91
C THR A 206 1.11 5.83 -19.29
N LEU A 207 1.70 5.30 -20.36
CA LEU A 207 3.00 5.74 -20.87
C LEU A 207 2.95 7.12 -21.55
N SER A 208 1.81 7.48 -22.15
CA SER A 208 1.60 8.79 -22.77
C SER A 208 1.33 9.89 -21.74
N GLU A 209 0.54 9.59 -20.70
CA GLU A 209 0.18 10.52 -19.62
C GLU A 209 1.34 10.84 -18.67
N ALA A 210 2.34 9.95 -18.57
CA ALA A 210 3.58 10.24 -17.85
C ALA A 210 4.36 11.46 -18.40
N GLY A 211 4.01 11.94 -19.60
CA GLY A 211 4.56 13.15 -20.21
C GLY A 211 3.61 14.36 -20.30
N ASP A 212 2.30 14.20 -20.04
CA ASP A 212 1.33 15.28 -20.32
C ASP A 212 0.05 15.15 -19.46
N ILE A 213 0.16 15.52 -18.18
CA ILE A 213 -0.98 15.62 -17.25
C ILE A 213 -1.85 16.87 -17.53
N GLU A 214 -1.38 17.81 -18.37
CA GLU A 214 -2.06 19.07 -18.69
C GLU A 214 -3.13 18.90 -19.79
N SER A 215 -2.96 17.93 -20.70
CA SER A 215 -3.93 17.65 -21.77
C SER A 215 -5.27 17.04 -21.29
N LEU A 216 -5.34 16.49 -20.07
CA LEU A 216 -6.57 15.92 -19.50
C LEU A 216 -7.56 16.97 -18.97
N GLU A 217 -7.09 18.16 -18.58
CA GLU A 217 -7.97 19.28 -18.20
C GLU A 217 -8.71 19.84 -19.43
N ARG A 218 -8.07 19.89 -20.60
CA ARG A 218 -8.69 20.40 -21.83
C ARG A 218 -9.84 19.56 -22.37
N MET A 219 -9.84 18.24 -22.13
CA MET A 219 -10.95 17.39 -22.59
C MET A 219 -12.21 17.51 -21.73
N VAL A 220 -12.09 18.08 -20.52
CA VAL A 220 -13.23 18.34 -19.64
C VAL A 220 -13.87 19.70 -19.94
N GLU A 221 -13.09 20.69 -20.41
CA GLU A 221 -13.61 22.02 -20.78
C GLU A 221 -14.39 22.03 -22.12
N ASP A 222 -14.03 21.19 -23.08
CA ASP A 222 -14.70 21.15 -24.41
C ASP A 222 -16.12 20.52 -24.38
N SER A 223 -16.57 20.01 -23.23
CA SER A 223 -17.91 19.41 -23.10
C SER A 223 -19.01 20.41 -22.73
N ASP A 224 -18.67 21.68 -22.46
CA ASP A 224 -19.63 22.71 -22.04
C ASP A 224 -20.03 23.72 -23.14
N GLU A 225 -19.52 23.61 -24.37
CA GLU A 225 -19.88 24.52 -25.47
C GLU A 225 -20.86 23.92 -26.49
N HIS A 226 -22.03 23.44 -26.06
CA HIS A 226 -23.18 23.35 -26.97
C HIS A 226 -24.51 23.66 -26.29
N GLY A 227 -24.97 24.92 -26.46
CA GLY A 227 -26.40 25.19 -26.45
C GLY A 227 -26.82 26.62 -26.09
N THR A 228 -26.75 27.55 -27.05
CA THR A 228 -27.91 28.41 -27.34
C THR A 228 -27.87 28.83 -28.81
N PRO A 229 -28.84 28.43 -29.65
CA PRO A 229 -29.00 29.01 -30.97
C PRO A 229 -29.66 30.39 -30.84
N SER A 230 -29.09 31.33 -31.60
CA SER A 230 -29.67 32.62 -31.92
C SER A 230 -31.09 32.47 -32.47
N SER A 231 -32.00 33.31 -31.99
CA SER A 231 -33.20 33.68 -32.75
C SER A 231 -33.61 35.11 -32.41
N SER A 232 -33.43 35.95 -33.43
CA SER A 232 -34.19 37.14 -33.89
C SER A 232 -34.86 38.07 -32.88
#